data_AF-A0A9D4P779-F1
#
_entry.id   AF-A0A9D4P779-F1
#
_cell.length_a   1.000
_cell.length_b   1.000
_cell.length_c   1.000
_cell.angle_alpha   90.00
_cell.angle_beta   90.00
_cell.angle_gamma   90.00
#
_symmetry.space_group_name_H-M   'P 1'
#
loop_
_entity.id
_entity.type
_entity.pdbx_description
1 polymer ?
#
loop_
_entity_poly.entity_id
_entity_poly.type
_entity_poly.pdbx_seq_one_letter_code
_entity_poly.pdbx_strand_id
1 'polypeptide(L)'
;MAELIDWTDNEDIVRLATENSEILNEHLKKFLKNLFPKQNNNVPTNEEILKSLNQFHTLIEQISDRKECYEFLDYTLDLIAGHSVVRDIFLQSSCGAIRYKLIQLFYSLCVIRIDHCKVIENIVDFILSSYHATLSLEDQTLIQLLYVLESNGFNMQKYHPFIWGESGAQFYAAKHSQKLPFLRSPNIDEIFQNFNGRYFTNSISCFPIDVAIDDETVPILEGIEYSDRYDPRFILPMFYHFLSVQSIVKYHKFITYGCLAYTISALSSYCIRIRNIAYRILARFHHHLNCAKYPEDRQLWIGLIDFIRSGMIEENQRIECSHTVMFARIIEILLNPTCLLFPTIRNFLIHSQSKPMNYRSIPFSLYTACISNMDGTNPISYMLHQKFIINWMIHSLRTDCDVRMWHKRQTITDMLTYYNSPLCPIDNRPLIMRLLQTIAKLVEGIKILCQECAIFAWINHQLIIEPHYGSSSTSSLNKDALYRLLINIWHTAYMEYRRQNKQQQEKPDQYHHHHIFYESFCFELIMMMSKIIYKVNDPERIDTFVNICHKSLKHLPSNCKRQQQQQRQKLIKTIVCCNLPINLETLLAAKKQ
;
A
#
# COMPACT_ATOMS: atom_id res chain seq x y z
N MET A 1 -5.94 -1.72 -54.77
CA MET A 1 -4.98 -1.01 -53.90
C MET A 1 -5.75 -0.64 -52.65
N ALA A 2 -5.55 -1.38 -51.56
CA ALA A 2 -6.20 -1.11 -50.29
C ALA A 2 -5.36 -0.06 -49.58
N GLU A 3 -5.82 1.19 -49.58
CA GLU A 3 -5.21 2.26 -48.79
C GLU A 3 -5.21 1.83 -47.32
N LEU A 4 -4.03 1.78 -46.69
CA LEU A 4 -3.92 1.68 -45.25
C LEU A 4 -4.59 2.93 -44.69
N ILE A 5 -5.70 2.78 -43.95
CA ILE A 5 -6.23 3.88 -43.14
C ILE A 5 -5.14 4.27 -42.14
N ASP A 6 -4.76 5.54 -42.17
CA ASP A 6 -3.95 6.13 -41.12
C ASP A 6 -4.85 6.41 -39.92
N TRP A 7 -4.67 5.66 -38.83
CA TRP A 7 -5.45 5.81 -37.59
C TRP A 7 -5.08 7.09 -36.81
N THR A 8 -4.48 8.08 -37.48
CA THR A 8 -4.15 9.40 -36.95
C THR A 8 -4.94 10.53 -37.62
N ASP A 9 -5.66 10.28 -38.72
CA ASP A 9 -6.51 11.27 -39.39
C ASP A 9 -7.99 11.07 -39.05
N ASN A 10 -8.57 12.04 -38.33
CA ASN A 10 -9.95 11.99 -37.88
C ASN A 10 -10.95 12.27 -39.02
N GLU A 11 -10.57 13.12 -39.98
CA GLU A 11 -11.50 13.56 -41.04
C GLU A 11 -11.79 12.41 -42.00
N ASP A 12 -10.77 11.59 -42.32
CA ASP A 12 -10.94 10.38 -43.12
C ASP A 12 -11.82 9.34 -42.42
N ILE A 13 -11.71 9.21 -41.10
CA ILE A 13 -12.52 8.26 -40.33
C ILE A 13 -13.97 8.74 -40.19
N VAL A 14 -14.20 10.03 -39.94
CA VAL A 14 -15.54 10.61 -39.90
C VAL A 14 -16.20 10.48 -41.27
N ARG A 15 -15.46 10.77 -42.35
CA ARG A 15 -15.94 10.61 -43.72
C ARG A 15 -16.31 9.15 -44.03
N LEU A 16 -15.43 8.20 -43.73
CA LEU A 16 -15.69 6.77 -43.95
C LEU A 16 -16.82 6.23 -43.06
N ALA A 17 -16.97 6.72 -41.83
CA ALA A 17 -18.10 6.37 -40.96
C ALA A 17 -19.44 6.83 -41.58
N THR A 18 -19.48 8.01 -42.23
CA THR A 18 -20.68 8.51 -42.90
C THR A 18 -20.94 7.88 -44.28
N GLU A 19 -19.89 7.58 -45.05
CA GLU A 19 -19.99 7.13 -46.44
C GLU A 19 -20.05 5.60 -46.58
N ASN A 20 -19.27 4.84 -45.77
CA ASN A 20 -19.12 3.38 -45.87
C ASN A 20 -18.64 2.73 -44.55
N SER A 21 -19.53 2.60 -43.55
CA SER A 21 -19.20 2.02 -42.23
C SER A 21 -18.63 0.58 -42.30
N GLU A 22 -19.08 -0.24 -43.25
CA GLU A 22 -18.61 -1.63 -43.42
C GLU A 22 -17.12 -1.73 -43.77
N ILE A 23 -16.60 -0.83 -44.61
CA ILE A 23 -15.19 -0.83 -45.03
C ILE A 23 -14.30 -0.45 -43.84
N LEU A 24 -14.74 0.54 -43.06
CA LEU A 24 -14.07 0.98 -41.84
C LEU A 24 -14.00 -0.16 -40.81
N ASN A 25 -15.09 -0.91 -40.64
CA ASN A 25 -15.16 -2.07 -39.75
C ASN A 25 -14.23 -3.22 -40.19
N GLU A 26 -14.10 -3.48 -41.49
CA GLU A 26 -13.14 -4.45 -42.03
C GLU A 26 -11.68 -4.00 -41.84
N HIS A 27 -11.40 -2.70 -41.93
CA HIS A 27 -10.09 -2.15 -41.62
C HIS A 27 -9.74 -2.26 -40.14
N LEU A 28 -10.70 -2.04 -39.24
CA LEU A 28 -10.52 -2.26 -37.80
C LEU A 28 -10.21 -3.73 -37.47
N LYS A 29 -10.95 -4.68 -38.06
CA LYS A 29 -10.66 -6.12 -37.92
C LYS A 29 -9.24 -6.47 -38.35
N LYS A 30 -8.79 -5.94 -39.49
CA LYS A 30 -7.41 -6.15 -39.98
C LYS A 30 -6.39 -5.53 -39.03
N PHE A 31 -6.66 -4.33 -38.52
CA PHE A 31 -5.81 -3.64 -37.55
C PHE A 31 -5.63 -4.46 -36.27
N LEU A 32 -6.71 -4.90 -35.63
CA LEU A 32 -6.62 -5.75 -34.42
C LEU A 32 -5.94 -7.10 -34.69
N LYS A 33 -6.18 -7.71 -35.86
CA LYS A 33 -5.52 -8.96 -36.25
C LYS A 33 -4.01 -8.80 -36.46
N ASN A 34 -3.58 -7.65 -36.96
CA ASN A 34 -2.16 -7.32 -37.14
C ASN A 34 -1.49 -6.98 -35.81
N LEU A 35 -2.21 -6.33 -34.88
CA LEU A 35 -1.70 -6.06 -33.53
C LEU A 35 -1.57 -7.34 -32.68
N PHE A 36 -2.49 -8.28 -32.85
CA PHE A 36 -2.55 -9.52 -32.08
C PHE A 36 -2.62 -10.77 -32.99
N PRO A 37 -1.51 -11.11 -33.69
CA PRO A 37 -1.49 -12.24 -34.60
C PRO A 37 -1.63 -13.58 -33.85
N LYS A 38 -2.47 -14.49 -34.38
CA LYS A 38 -2.69 -15.83 -33.81
C LYS A 38 -1.56 -16.84 -34.11
N GLN A 39 -0.63 -16.52 -35.03
CA GLN A 39 0.44 -17.42 -35.48
C GLN A 39 1.74 -16.65 -35.76
N ASN A 40 2.88 -17.32 -35.55
CA ASN A 40 4.29 -16.87 -35.46
C ASN A 40 4.89 -15.96 -36.56
N ASN A 41 4.14 -15.41 -37.50
CA ASN A 41 4.72 -14.54 -38.53
C ASN A 41 4.67 -13.08 -38.07
N ASN A 42 5.86 -12.50 -37.83
CA ASN A 42 6.12 -11.11 -37.45
C ASN A 42 5.28 -10.62 -36.25
N VAL A 43 5.58 -11.13 -35.06
CA VAL A 43 5.01 -10.59 -33.82
C VAL A 43 5.53 -9.15 -33.64
N PRO A 44 4.66 -8.13 -33.68
CA PRO A 44 5.08 -6.75 -33.44
C PRO A 44 5.69 -6.63 -32.04
N THR A 45 6.70 -5.77 -31.89
CA THR A 45 7.31 -5.55 -30.58
C THR A 45 6.30 -4.91 -29.63
N ASN A 46 6.46 -5.14 -28.32
CA ASN A 46 5.55 -4.55 -27.31
C ASN A 46 5.48 -3.01 -27.43
N GLU A 47 6.57 -2.36 -27.85
CA GLU A 47 6.63 -0.92 -28.08
C GLU A 47 5.80 -0.47 -29.29
N GLU A 48 5.83 -1.22 -30.39
CA GLU A 48 5.02 -0.95 -31.59
C GLU A 48 3.52 -1.13 -31.31
N ILE A 49 3.15 -2.17 -30.56
CA ILE A 49 1.77 -2.41 -30.12
C ILE A 49 1.31 -1.23 -29.26
N LEU A 50 2.10 -0.82 -28.28
CA LEU A 50 1.78 0.31 -27.40
C LEU A 50 1.63 1.62 -28.17
N LYS A 51 2.53 1.88 -29.13
CA LYS A 51 2.46 3.09 -29.97
C LYS A 51 1.16 3.11 -30.78
N SER A 52 0.80 1.99 -31.40
CA SER A 52 -0.41 1.87 -32.21
C SER A 52 -1.68 1.98 -31.36
N LEU A 53 -1.70 1.37 -30.18
CA LEU A 53 -2.81 1.50 -29.22
C LEU A 53 -2.94 2.93 -28.66
N ASN A 54 -1.83 3.63 -28.46
CA ASN A 54 -1.85 5.03 -28.06
C ASN A 54 -2.47 5.91 -29.14
N GLN A 55 -2.05 5.75 -30.40
CA GLN A 55 -2.63 6.48 -31.53
C GLN A 55 -4.12 6.21 -31.65
N PHE A 56 -4.52 4.93 -31.59
CA PHE A 56 -5.92 4.54 -31.65
C PHE A 56 -6.76 5.06 -30.48
N HIS A 57 -6.20 5.11 -29.27
CA HIS A 57 -6.89 5.71 -28.13
C HIS A 57 -7.09 7.22 -28.31
N THR A 58 -6.05 7.95 -28.75
CA THR A 58 -6.16 9.40 -29.03
C THR A 58 -7.22 9.69 -30.09
N LEU A 59 -7.27 8.86 -31.13
CA LEU A 59 -8.30 8.95 -32.17
C LEU A 59 -9.71 8.80 -31.57
N ILE A 60 -9.93 7.77 -30.73
CA ILE A 60 -11.24 7.54 -30.08
C ILE A 60 -11.65 8.72 -29.20
N GLU A 61 -10.72 9.32 -28.47
CA GLU A 61 -10.98 10.54 -27.69
C GLU A 61 -11.41 11.70 -28.59
N GLN A 62 -10.80 11.85 -29.77
CA GLN A 62 -11.10 12.94 -30.72
C GLN A 62 -12.45 12.77 -31.43
N ILE A 63 -12.89 11.54 -31.70
CA ILE A 63 -14.19 11.25 -32.35
C ILE A 63 -15.32 11.01 -31.34
N SER A 64 -15.06 11.10 -30.04
CA SER A 64 -16.00 10.76 -28.96
C SER A 64 -17.34 11.52 -29.02
N ASP A 65 -17.32 12.80 -29.41
CA ASP A 65 -18.50 13.66 -29.49
C ASP A 65 -19.23 13.60 -30.84
N ARG A 66 -18.68 12.89 -31.83
CA ARG A 66 -19.22 12.80 -33.20
C ARG A 66 -20.25 11.68 -33.29
N LYS A 67 -21.53 12.05 -33.43
CA LYS A 67 -22.65 11.09 -33.51
C LYS A 67 -22.56 10.16 -34.72
N GLU A 68 -21.97 10.65 -35.79
CA GLU A 68 -21.72 9.92 -37.04
C GLU A 68 -20.84 8.69 -36.81
N CYS A 69 -19.96 8.73 -35.81
CA CYS A 69 -19.03 7.66 -35.51
C CYS A 69 -19.60 6.64 -34.51
N TYR A 70 -20.81 6.81 -33.98
CA TYR A 70 -21.35 5.96 -32.91
C TYR A 70 -21.49 4.49 -33.34
N GLU A 71 -21.91 4.22 -34.57
CA GLU A 71 -22.00 2.84 -35.10
C GLU A 71 -20.61 2.18 -35.16
N PHE A 72 -19.58 2.93 -35.55
CA PHE A 72 -18.20 2.46 -35.55
C PHE A 72 -17.67 2.21 -34.14
N LEU A 73 -17.99 3.08 -33.18
CA LEU A 73 -17.60 2.92 -31.78
C LEU A 73 -18.30 1.71 -31.13
N ASP A 74 -19.58 1.51 -31.45
CA ASP A 74 -20.37 0.34 -31.00
C ASP A 74 -19.75 -0.95 -31.54
N TYR A 75 -19.42 -0.98 -32.83
CA TYR A 75 -18.73 -2.11 -33.45
C TYR A 75 -17.34 -2.37 -32.84
N THR A 76 -16.60 -1.30 -32.53
CA THR A 76 -15.28 -1.40 -31.90
C THR A 76 -15.39 -2.01 -30.50
N LEU A 77 -16.38 -1.57 -29.72
CA LEU A 77 -16.63 -2.10 -28.39
C LEU A 77 -17.01 -3.59 -28.43
N ASP A 78 -17.91 -3.98 -29.33
CA ASP A 78 -18.31 -5.38 -29.54
C ASP A 78 -17.12 -6.27 -29.95
N LEU A 79 -16.27 -5.75 -30.84
CA LEU A 79 -15.09 -6.47 -31.31
C LEU A 79 -14.08 -6.66 -30.17
N ILE A 80 -13.81 -5.64 -29.37
CA ILE A 80 -12.90 -5.73 -28.22
C ILE A 80 -13.42 -6.71 -27.17
N ALA A 81 -14.72 -6.64 -26.83
CA ALA A 81 -15.35 -7.54 -25.86
C ALA A 81 -15.41 -9.01 -26.36
N GLY A 82 -15.55 -9.21 -27.67
CA GLY A 82 -15.68 -10.53 -28.30
C GLY A 82 -14.36 -11.17 -28.77
N HIS A 83 -13.29 -10.39 -28.96
CA HIS A 83 -12.06 -10.91 -29.57
C HIS A 83 -11.28 -11.79 -28.61
N SER A 84 -11.14 -13.09 -28.93
CA SER A 84 -10.54 -14.10 -28.06
C SER A 84 -9.14 -13.73 -27.55
N VAL A 85 -8.28 -13.20 -28.42
CA VAL A 85 -6.91 -12.82 -28.04
C VAL A 85 -6.89 -11.60 -27.13
N VAL A 86 -7.82 -10.65 -27.35
CA VAL A 86 -7.94 -9.48 -26.48
C VAL A 86 -8.43 -9.93 -25.12
N ARG A 87 -9.42 -10.82 -25.08
CA ARG A 87 -9.88 -11.45 -23.83
C ARG A 87 -8.75 -12.17 -23.09
N ASP A 88 -7.89 -12.90 -23.78
CA ASP A 88 -6.72 -13.55 -23.17
C ASP A 88 -5.74 -12.52 -22.57
N ILE A 89 -5.47 -11.41 -23.26
CA ILE A 89 -4.63 -10.31 -22.75
C ILE A 89 -5.27 -9.65 -21.52
N PHE A 90 -6.59 -9.48 -21.55
CA PHE A 90 -7.38 -8.96 -20.42
C PHE A 90 -7.47 -9.95 -19.24
N LEU A 91 -7.17 -11.24 -19.44
CA LEU A 91 -7.06 -12.21 -18.34
C LEU A 91 -5.62 -12.31 -17.81
N GLN A 92 -4.62 -12.18 -18.67
CA GLN A 92 -3.22 -12.33 -18.29
C GLN A 92 -2.65 -11.05 -17.67
N SER A 93 -2.08 -11.16 -16.47
CA SER A 93 -1.36 -10.06 -15.81
C SER A 93 0.05 -9.81 -16.39
N SER A 94 0.54 -10.67 -17.29
CA SER A 94 1.90 -10.63 -17.86
C SER A 94 2.13 -9.54 -18.92
N CYS A 95 1.06 -9.02 -19.54
CA CYS A 95 1.17 -8.03 -20.61
C CYS A 95 1.26 -6.56 -20.11
N GLY A 96 1.34 -6.34 -18.79
CA GLY A 96 1.63 -5.07 -18.11
C GLY A 96 1.09 -3.82 -18.80
N ALA A 97 1.96 -3.08 -19.49
CA ALA A 97 1.60 -1.82 -20.15
C ALA A 97 0.57 -1.97 -21.28
N ILE A 98 0.63 -3.05 -22.07
CA ILE A 98 -0.31 -3.29 -23.18
C ILE A 98 -1.70 -3.53 -22.62
N ARG A 99 -1.78 -4.37 -21.58
CA ARG A 99 -3.01 -4.67 -20.86
C ARG A 99 -3.61 -3.39 -20.27
N TYR A 100 -2.82 -2.59 -19.57
CA TYR A 100 -3.30 -1.33 -19.00
C TYR A 100 -3.85 -0.39 -20.07
N LYS A 101 -3.13 -0.22 -21.18
CA LYS A 101 -3.58 0.65 -22.27
C LYS A 101 -4.87 0.17 -22.94
N LEU A 102 -5.02 -1.14 -23.12
CA LEU A 102 -6.25 -1.74 -23.62
C LEU A 102 -7.43 -1.54 -22.64
N ILE A 103 -7.20 -1.66 -21.34
CA ILE A 103 -8.22 -1.40 -20.32
C ILE A 103 -8.62 0.08 -20.32
N GLN A 104 -7.67 1.02 -20.47
CA GLN A 104 -7.98 2.44 -20.64
C GLN A 104 -8.82 2.71 -21.88
N LEU A 105 -8.45 2.11 -23.02
CA LEU A 105 -9.21 2.20 -24.26
C LEU A 105 -10.65 1.68 -24.09
N PHE A 106 -10.79 0.51 -23.46
CA PHE A 106 -12.08 -0.11 -23.20
C PHE A 106 -12.94 0.73 -22.24
N TYR A 107 -12.33 1.30 -21.21
CA TYR A 107 -12.99 2.25 -20.31
C TYR A 107 -13.54 3.45 -21.09
N SER A 108 -12.71 4.11 -21.91
CA SER A 108 -13.13 5.27 -22.70
C SER A 108 -14.29 4.93 -23.64
N LEU A 109 -14.21 3.80 -24.35
CA LEU A 109 -15.29 3.34 -25.23
C LEU A 109 -16.60 3.09 -24.47
N CYS A 110 -16.53 2.44 -23.29
CA CYS A 110 -17.73 2.18 -22.48
C CYS A 110 -18.36 3.47 -21.93
N VAL A 111 -17.53 4.45 -21.52
CA VAL A 111 -18.03 5.74 -21.02
C VAL A 111 -18.71 6.53 -22.14
N ILE A 112 -18.13 6.55 -23.34
CA ILE A 112 -18.69 7.24 -24.51
C ILE A 112 -19.99 6.55 -24.97
N ARG A 113 -20.02 5.22 -25.01
CA ARG A 113 -21.13 4.40 -25.55
C ARG A 113 -21.86 3.61 -24.48
N ILE A 114 -22.17 4.27 -23.36
CA ILE A 114 -22.84 3.65 -22.20
C ILE A 114 -24.20 3.00 -22.54
N ASP A 115 -24.91 3.55 -23.53
CA ASP A 115 -26.18 3.01 -23.99
C ASP A 115 -26.00 1.70 -24.76
N HIS A 116 -24.95 1.57 -25.56
CA HIS A 116 -24.62 0.32 -26.26
C HIS A 116 -24.12 -0.75 -25.29
N CYS A 117 -23.42 -0.36 -24.22
CA CYS A 117 -23.05 -1.29 -23.15
C CYS A 117 -24.26 -2.06 -22.59
N LYS A 118 -25.47 -1.47 -22.57
CA LYS A 118 -26.68 -2.12 -22.06
C LYS A 118 -27.19 -3.24 -22.99
N VAL A 119 -26.82 -3.18 -24.27
CA VAL A 119 -27.14 -4.18 -25.29
C VAL A 119 -26.20 -5.37 -25.18
N ILE A 120 -24.96 -5.16 -24.74
CA ILE A 120 -23.94 -6.20 -24.59
C ILE A 120 -24.23 -7.05 -23.35
N GLU A 121 -24.83 -8.23 -23.54
CA GLU A 121 -25.27 -9.12 -22.45
C GLU A 121 -24.16 -9.50 -21.45
N ASN A 122 -22.91 -9.61 -21.92
CA ASN A 122 -21.80 -10.22 -21.16
C ASN A 122 -20.71 -9.22 -20.74
N ILE A 123 -20.99 -7.91 -20.81
CA ILE A 123 -19.98 -6.89 -20.52
C ILE A 123 -19.50 -6.94 -19.06
N VAL A 124 -20.42 -7.16 -18.11
CA VAL A 124 -20.08 -7.26 -16.69
C VAL A 124 -19.31 -8.55 -16.39
N ASP A 125 -19.69 -9.66 -17.04
CA ASP A 125 -18.96 -10.93 -16.93
C ASP A 125 -17.52 -10.79 -17.42
N PHE A 126 -17.33 -10.08 -18.54
CA PHE A 126 -16.02 -9.79 -19.10
C PHE A 126 -15.18 -8.96 -18.12
N ILE A 127 -15.71 -7.84 -17.61
CA ILE A 127 -15.01 -6.97 -16.66
C ILE A 127 -14.62 -7.73 -15.39
N LEU A 128 -15.55 -8.48 -14.79
CA LEU A 128 -15.29 -9.27 -13.58
C LEU A 128 -14.24 -10.37 -13.86
N SER A 129 -14.29 -11.01 -15.02
CA SER A 129 -13.29 -12.01 -15.42
C SER A 129 -11.89 -11.40 -15.56
N SER A 130 -11.80 -10.17 -16.05
CA SER A 130 -10.54 -9.44 -16.22
C SER A 130 -10.01 -8.81 -14.94
N TYR A 131 -10.84 -8.67 -13.91
CA TYR A 131 -10.49 -8.00 -12.66
C TYR A 131 -9.80 -8.96 -11.68
N HIS A 132 -8.70 -8.52 -11.04
CA HIS A 132 -7.96 -9.33 -10.04
C HIS A 132 -8.20 -8.91 -8.58
N ALA A 133 -9.09 -7.94 -8.37
CA ALA A 133 -9.39 -7.36 -7.06
C ALA A 133 -8.22 -6.63 -6.39
N THR A 134 -7.20 -6.21 -7.14
CA THR A 134 -6.01 -5.54 -6.60
C THR A 134 -6.06 -4.02 -6.74
N LEU A 135 -5.09 -3.32 -6.15
CA LEU A 135 -4.87 -1.88 -6.33
C LEU A 135 -3.94 -1.56 -7.51
N SER A 136 -3.74 -2.48 -8.45
CA SER A 136 -3.02 -2.17 -9.69
C SER A 136 -3.79 -1.12 -10.51
N LEU A 137 -3.11 -0.31 -11.32
CA LEU A 137 -3.79 0.73 -12.11
C LEU A 137 -4.85 0.13 -13.05
N GLU A 138 -4.59 -1.06 -13.59
CA GLU A 138 -5.54 -1.83 -14.38
C GLU A 138 -6.84 -2.11 -13.62
N ASP A 139 -6.71 -2.68 -12.42
CA ASP A 139 -7.85 -3.05 -11.61
C ASP A 139 -8.59 -1.82 -11.08
N GLN A 140 -7.87 -0.74 -10.74
CA GLN A 140 -8.49 0.54 -10.34
C GLN A 140 -9.37 1.12 -11.47
N THR A 141 -8.93 1.03 -12.73
CA THR A 141 -9.76 1.44 -13.89
C THR A 141 -10.96 0.52 -14.09
N LEU A 142 -10.80 -0.80 -13.92
CA LEU A 142 -11.90 -1.76 -14.06
C LEU A 142 -12.98 -1.60 -12.98
N ILE A 143 -12.62 -1.36 -11.72
CA ILE A 143 -13.61 -1.11 -10.66
C ILE A 143 -14.32 0.24 -10.87
N GLN A 144 -13.61 1.26 -11.36
CA GLN A 144 -14.24 2.53 -11.76
C GLN A 144 -15.25 2.31 -12.88
N LEU A 145 -14.91 1.48 -13.87
CA LEU A 145 -15.86 1.10 -14.94
C LEU A 145 -17.11 0.42 -14.37
N LEU A 146 -16.96 -0.54 -13.46
CA LEU A 146 -18.10 -1.18 -12.80
C LEU A 146 -18.99 -0.16 -12.07
N TYR A 147 -18.39 0.82 -11.39
CA TYR A 147 -19.13 1.89 -10.72
C TYR A 147 -19.91 2.76 -11.71
N VAL A 148 -19.31 3.12 -12.84
CA VAL A 148 -19.97 3.89 -13.91
C VAL A 148 -21.14 3.10 -14.49
N LEU A 149 -20.97 1.80 -14.74
CA LEU A 149 -22.05 0.94 -15.21
C LEU A 149 -23.19 0.85 -14.19
N GLU A 150 -22.89 0.61 -12.92
CA GLU A 150 -23.90 0.55 -11.85
C GLU A 150 -24.69 1.88 -11.75
N SER A 151 -23.99 3.02 -11.79
CA SER A 151 -24.60 4.35 -11.76
C SER A 151 -25.51 4.64 -12.96
N ASN A 152 -25.28 3.98 -14.09
CA ASN A 152 -26.08 4.08 -15.32
C ASN A 152 -27.19 3.00 -15.42
N GLY A 153 -27.54 2.35 -14.32
CA GLY A 153 -28.71 1.47 -14.19
C GLY A 153 -28.44 -0.01 -14.43
N PHE A 154 -27.18 -0.45 -14.52
CA PHE A 154 -26.86 -1.87 -14.59
C PHE A 154 -27.15 -2.56 -13.27
N ASN A 155 -27.93 -3.64 -13.30
CA ASN A 155 -28.29 -4.37 -12.09
C ASN A 155 -27.16 -5.32 -11.64
N MET A 156 -26.29 -4.82 -10.75
CA MET A 156 -25.19 -5.59 -10.16
C MET A 156 -25.67 -6.73 -9.25
N GLN A 157 -26.89 -6.68 -8.70
CA GLN A 157 -27.45 -7.73 -7.83
C GLN A 157 -27.48 -9.12 -8.48
N LYS A 158 -27.61 -9.17 -9.82
CA LYS A 158 -27.58 -10.43 -10.61
C LYS A 158 -26.24 -11.17 -10.54
N TYR A 159 -25.16 -10.46 -10.21
CA TYR A 159 -23.80 -10.97 -10.17
C TYR A 159 -23.31 -11.20 -8.74
N HIS A 160 -24.12 -10.87 -7.72
CA HIS A 160 -23.77 -11.13 -6.34
C HIS A 160 -24.05 -12.60 -5.95
N PRO A 161 -23.16 -13.22 -5.14
CA PRO A 161 -21.82 -12.75 -4.81
C PRO A 161 -20.87 -12.81 -6.03
N PHE A 162 -20.01 -11.79 -6.19
CA PHE A 162 -19.12 -11.72 -7.35
C PHE A 162 -18.07 -12.83 -7.36
N ILE A 163 -17.87 -13.46 -8.53
CA ILE A 163 -16.63 -14.19 -8.86
C ILE A 163 -15.85 -13.33 -9.85
N TRP A 164 -14.54 -13.20 -9.66
CA TRP A 164 -13.64 -12.40 -10.49
C TRP A 164 -12.43 -13.22 -10.97
N GLY A 165 -11.63 -12.66 -11.87
CA GLY A 165 -10.42 -13.25 -12.39
C GLY A 165 -10.68 -14.50 -13.25
N GLU A 166 -9.67 -15.38 -13.33
CA GLU A 166 -9.75 -16.64 -14.09
C GLU A 166 -10.89 -17.54 -13.63
N SER A 167 -11.15 -17.62 -12.32
CA SER A 167 -12.30 -18.36 -11.77
C SER A 167 -13.63 -17.77 -12.25
N GLY A 168 -13.71 -16.44 -12.38
CA GLY A 168 -14.86 -15.75 -12.97
C GLY A 168 -15.05 -16.13 -14.43
N ALA A 169 -13.97 -16.13 -15.22
CA ALA A 169 -14.02 -16.49 -16.64
C ALA A 169 -14.61 -17.90 -16.84
N GLN A 170 -14.16 -18.87 -16.04
CA GLN A 170 -14.66 -20.25 -16.09
C GLN A 170 -16.13 -20.34 -15.66
N PHE A 171 -16.51 -19.65 -14.58
CA PHE A 171 -17.87 -19.65 -14.06
C PHE A 171 -18.87 -19.04 -15.05
N TYR A 172 -18.60 -17.83 -15.56
CA TYR A 172 -19.51 -17.15 -16.49
C TYR A 172 -19.58 -17.89 -17.84
N ALA A 173 -18.48 -18.46 -18.34
CA ALA A 173 -18.52 -19.31 -19.54
C ALA A 173 -19.38 -20.57 -19.34
N ALA A 174 -19.31 -21.20 -18.16
CA ALA A 174 -20.14 -22.36 -17.83
C ALA A 174 -21.63 -22.00 -17.67
N LYS A 175 -21.93 -20.78 -17.18
CA LYS A 175 -23.29 -20.23 -17.07
C LYS A 175 -23.91 -20.03 -18.46
N HIS A 176 -23.15 -19.45 -19.40
CA HIS A 176 -23.60 -19.23 -20.78
C HIS A 176 -23.75 -20.51 -21.60
N SER A 177 -22.92 -21.53 -21.33
CA SER A 177 -23.01 -22.81 -22.01
C SER A 177 -24.10 -23.75 -21.49
N GLN A 178 -25.00 -23.27 -20.61
CA GLN A 178 -26.08 -24.05 -19.96
C GLN A 178 -25.60 -25.32 -19.23
N LYS A 179 -24.29 -25.45 -18.99
CA LYS A 179 -23.69 -26.56 -18.23
C LYS A 179 -23.97 -26.45 -16.73
N LEU A 180 -24.35 -25.26 -16.29
CA LEU A 180 -24.78 -24.97 -14.93
C LEU A 180 -26.30 -24.74 -14.90
N PRO A 181 -27.00 -25.18 -13.84
CA PRO A 181 -28.40 -24.82 -13.64
C PRO A 181 -28.57 -23.30 -13.72
N PHE A 182 -29.65 -22.83 -14.36
CA PHE A 182 -29.97 -21.40 -14.57
C PHE A 182 -29.93 -20.52 -13.29
N LEU A 183 -29.99 -21.14 -12.11
CA LEU A 183 -30.06 -20.48 -10.80
C LEU A 183 -28.90 -20.83 -9.86
N ARG A 184 -27.78 -21.41 -10.34
CA ARG A 184 -26.65 -21.67 -9.44
C ARG A 184 -25.97 -20.36 -9.06
N SER A 185 -26.19 -19.90 -7.83
CA SER A 185 -25.36 -18.88 -7.20
C SER A 185 -23.97 -19.44 -6.87
N PRO A 186 -22.90 -18.66 -6.99
CA PRO A 186 -21.57 -19.06 -6.55
C PRO A 186 -21.59 -19.54 -5.10
N ASN A 187 -20.92 -20.64 -4.81
CA ASN A 187 -20.72 -21.03 -3.42
C ASN A 187 -19.68 -20.10 -2.78
N ILE A 188 -19.93 -19.61 -1.57
CA ILE A 188 -18.98 -18.78 -0.81
C ILE A 188 -17.64 -19.52 -0.65
N ASP A 189 -17.67 -20.85 -0.55
CA ASP A 189 -16.46 -21.69 -0.49
C ASP A 189 -15.64 -21.66 -1.80
N GLU A 190 -16.30 -21.58 -2.96
CA GLU A 190 -15.62 -21.43 -4.26
C GLU A 190 -14.98 -20.04 -4.36
N ILE A 191 -15.66 -19.00 -3.85
CA ILE A 191 -15.10 -17.65 -3.82
C ILE A 191 -13.91 -17.57 -2.87
N PHE A 192 -13.97 -18.24 -1.72
CA PHE A 192 -12.85 -18.27 -0.79
C PHE A 192 -11.58 -18.87 -1.42
N GLN A 193 -11.73 -19.84 -2.33
CA GLN A 193 -10.60 -20.44 -3.06
C GLN A 193 -9.98 -19.50 -4.10
N ASN A 194 -10.73 -18.50 -4.57
CA ASN A 194 -10.21 -17.48 -5.49
C ASN A 194 -9.26 -16.48 -4.81
N PHE A 195 -9.24 -16.46 -3.47
CA PHE A 195 -8.35 -15.58 -2.75
C PHE A 195 -6.91 -16.06 -2.73
N ASN A 196 -6.01 -15.12 -2.97
CA ASN A 196 -4.59 -15.31 -2.88
C ASN A 196 -4.10 -14.96 -1.46
N GLY A 197 -3.59 -15.96 -0.75
CA GLY A 197 -3.07 -15.81 0.61
C GLY A 197 -1.93 -14.79 0.74
N ARG A 198 -1.05 -14.65 -0.27
CA ARG A 198 0.03 -13.62 -0.23
C ARG A 198 -0.55 -12.21 -0.29
N TYR A 199 -1.55 -11.97 -1.13
CA TYR A 199 -2.16 -10.65 -1.27
C TYR A 199 -2.92 -10.27 -0.01
N PHE A 200 -3.63 -11.21 0.63
CA PHE A 200 -4.23 -10.95 1.94
C PHE A 200 -3.18 -10.63 3.00
N THR A 201 -2.10 -11.41 3.08
CA THR A 201 -1.03 -11.17 4.06
C THR A 201 -0.43 -9.77 3.89
N ASN A 202 -0.17 -9.36 2.63
CA ASN A 202 0.37 -8.04 2.32
C ASN A 202 -0.64 -6.92 2.60
N SER A 203 -1.91 -7.13 2.28
CA SER A 203 -2.98 -6.17 2.53
C SER A 203 -3.28 -5.99 4.02
N ILE A 204 -3.23 -7.06 4.81
CA ILE A 204 -3.44 -7.00 6.26
C ILE A 204 -2.26 -6.29 6.93
N SER A 205 -1.04 -6.66 6.54
CA SER A 205 0.19 -6.08 7.09
C SER A 205 0.33 -4.60 6.74
N CYS A 206 -0.02 -4.22 5.51
CA CYS A 206 0.09 -2.86 5.01
C CYS A 206 -1.21 -2.44 4.30
N PHE A 207 -2.26 -2.25 5.10
CA PHE A 207 -3.57 -1.85 4.60
C PHE A 207 -3.49 -0.46 3.94
N PRO A 208 -4.12 -0.28 2.77
CA PRO A 208 -4.10 0.97 2.03
C PRO A 208 -5.02 2.02 2.71
N ILE A 209 -4.46 2.77 3.65
CA ILE A 209 -5.21 3.71 4.51
C ILE A 209 -5.75 4.94 3.77
N ASP A 210 -5.12 5.32 2.65
CA ASP A 210 -5.44 6.50 1.86
C ASP A 210 -6.48 6.24 0.77
N VAL A 211 -6.86 4.98 0.54
CA VAL A 211 -7.96 4.65 -0.39
C VAL A 211 -9.26 5.24 0.17
N ALA A 212 -9.97 5.97 -0.68
CA ALA A 212 -11.28 6.53 -0.39
C ALA A 212 -12.34 5.97 -1.34
N ILE A 213 -13.58 5.96 -0.86
CA ILE A 213 -14.77 5.77 -1.69
C ILE A 213 -15.42 7.14 -1.75
N ASP A 214 -15.43 7.79 -2.90
CA ASP A 214 -16.16 9.05 -3.11
C ASP A 214 -17.55 8.75 -3.72
N ASP A 215 -18.52 9.64 -3.53
CA ASP A 215 -19.90 9.43 -4.01
C ASP A 215 -20.04 9.70 -5.52
N GLU A 216 -19.11 10.44 -6.11
CA GLU A 216 -19.15 10.81 -7.53
C GLU A 216 -18.30 9.87 -8.40
N THR A 217 -17.09 9.53 -7.95
CA THR A 217 -16.16 8.69 -8.72
C THR A 217 -15.27 7.84 -7.80
N VAL A 218 -14.69 6.79 -8.37
CA VAL A 218 -13.66 5.99 -7.69
C VAL A 218 -12.30 6.60 -8.03
N PRO A 219 -11.57 7.21 -7.08
CA PRO A 219 -10.30 7.88 -7.39
C PRO A 219 -9.22 6.88 -7.80
N ILE A 220 -8.50 7.17 -8.88
CA ILE A 220 -7.31 6.40 -9.28
C ILE A 220 -6.11 6.90 -8.47
N LEU A 221 -5.43 5.96 -7.80
CA LEU A 221 -4.24 6.23 -7.02
C LEU A 221 -2.99 6.01 -7.89
N GLU A 222 -2.48 7.09 -8.49
CA GLU A 222 -1.26 7.08 -9.30
C GLU A 222 0.01 7.08 -8.43
N GLY A 223 1.04 6.35 -8.88
CA GLY A 223 2.38 6.38 -8.28
C GLY A 223 2.55 5.57 -6.99
N ILE A 224 1.57 4.75 -6.61
CA ILE A 224 1.66 3.89 -5.43
C ILE A 224 1.67 2.42 -5.84
N GLU A 225 2.80 1.73 -5.64
CA GLU A 225 2.95 0.29 -5.92
C GLU A 225 2.20 -0.57 -4.88
N TYR A 226 0.88 -0.67 -5.04
CA TYR A 226 0.01 -1.58 -4.26
C TYR A 226 -0.56 -2.73 -5.11
N SER A 227 0.11 -3.08 -6.21
CA SER A 227 -0.34 -4.14 -7.14
C SER A 227 -0.47 -5.52 -6.48
N ASP A 228 0.21 -5.75 -5.36
CA ASP A 228 0.16 -6.99 -4.59
C ASP A 228 -0.85 -6.98 -3.43
N ARG A 229 -1.77 -5.99 -3.41
CA ARG A 229 -2.76 -5.80 -2.35
C ARG A 229 -4.17 -5.74 -2.90
N TYR A 230 -5.08 -6.25 -2.10
CA TYR A 230 -6.51 -6.29 -2.37
C TYR A 230 -7.16 -4.92 -2.18
N ASP A 231 -7.97 -4.51 -3.15
CA ASP A 231 -8.71 -3.24 -3.14
C ASP A 231 -9.87 -3.30 -2.13
N PRO A 232 -9.85 -2.47 -1.07
CA PRO A 232 -10.91 -2.47 -0.05
C PRO A 232 -12.28 -2.05 -0.59
N ARG A 233 -12.33 -1.31 -1.70
CA ARG A 233 -13.57 -0.85 -2.34
C ARG A 233 -14.38 -1.99 -2.93
N PHE A 234 -13.74 -3.08 -3.34
CA PHE A 234 -14.39 -4.30 -3.82
C PHE A 234 -14.56 -5.34 -2.71
N ILE A 235 -13.51 -5.56 -1.93
CA ILE A 235 -13.42 -6.68 -0.98
C ILE A 235 -14.34 -6.48 0.23
N LEU A 236 -14.44 -5.27 0.76
CA LEU A 236 -15.29 -5.01 1.93
C LEU A 236 -16.79 -5.16 1.61
N PRO A 237 -17.34 -4.57 0.52
CA PRO A 237 -18.73 -4.84 0.14
C PRO A 237 -19.01 -6.34 -0.04
N MET A 238 -18.10 -7.09 -0.64
CA MET A 238 -18.24 -8.54 -0.77
C MET A 238 -18.33 -9.24 0.59
N PHE A 239 -17.46 -8.90 1.55
CA PHE A 239 -17.54 -9.44 2.93
C PHE A 239 -18.85 -9.10 3.61
N TYR A 240 -19.38 -7.89 3.38
CA TYR A 240 -20.67 -7.48 3.89
C TYR A 240 -21.80 -8.39 3.38
N HIS A 241 -21.76 -8.78 2.09
CA HIS A 241 -22.70 -9.74 1.50
C HIS A 241 -22.51 -11.17 2.01
N PHE A 242 -21.27 -11.63 2.23
CA PHE A 242 -21.00 -12.95 2.82
C PHE A 242 -21.62 -13.14 4.21
N LEU A 243 -21.78 -12.05 4.96
CA LEU A 243 -22.37 -12.09 6.29
C LEU A 243 -23.84 -11.64 6.31
N SER A 244 -24.52 -11.66 5.16
CA SER A 244 -25.96 -11.41 5.11
C SER A 244 -26.76 -12.44 5.94
N VAL A 245 -28.00 -12.11 6.30
CA VAL A 245 -28.84 -12.97 7.15
C VAL A 245 -29.17 -14.31 6.47
N GLN A 246 -29.18 -14.33 5.14
CA GLN A 246 -29.55 -15.49 4.33
C GLN A 246 -28.38 -16.44 4.05
N SER A 247 -27.14 -15.99 4.28
CA SER A 247 -25.93 -16.77 3.99
C SER A 247 -25.47 -17.59 5.19
N ILE A 248 -25.35 -18.91 5.00
CA ILE A 248 -24.81 -19.83 6.01
C ILE A 248 -23.28 -19.86 5.87
N VAL A 249 -22.60 -18.84 6.41
CA VAL A 249 -21.14 -18.84 6.47
C VAL A 249 -20.68 -19.44 7.79
N LYS A 250 -19.85 -20.49 7.71
CA LYS A 250 -19.12 -20.98 8.89
C LYS A 250 -18.13 -19.89 9.29
N TYR A 251 -18.37 -19.24 10.44
CA TYR A 251 -17.52 -18.14 10.93
C TYR A 251 -16.03 -18.50 10.95
N HIS A 252 -15.68 -19.77 11.24
CA HIS A 252 -14.30 -20.26 11.17
C HIS A 252 -13.66 -20.02 9.79
N LYS A 253 -14.36 -20.28 8.69
CA LYS A 253 -13.82 -20.04 7.34
C LYS A 253 -13.54 -18.55 7.13
N PHE A 254 -14.48 -17.68 7.52
CA PHE A 254 -14.30 -16.22 7.43
C PHE A 254 -13.05 -15.74 8.19
N ILE A 255 -12.72 -16.38 9.32
CA ILE A 255 -11.50 -16.07 10.08
C ILE A 255 -10.27 -16.66 9.39
N THR A 256 -10.29 -17.95 9.04
CA THR A 256 -9.16 -18.69 8.44
C THR A 256 -8.70 -18.11 7.11
N TYR A 257 -9.62 -17.62 6.27
CA TYR A 257 -9.28 -16.95 5.01
C TYR A 257 -8.78 -15.50 5.19
N GLY A 258 -8.66 -15.01 6.43
CA GLY A 258 -8.13 -13.68 6.74
C GLY A 258 -9.15 -12.54 6.61
N CYS A 259 -10.42 -12.82 6.33
CA CYS A 259 -11.45 -11.78 6.12
C CYS A 259 -11.70 -10.94 7.38
N LEU A 260 -11.68 -11.58 8.56
CA LEU A 260 -11.81 -10.86 9.84
C LEU A 260 -10.63 -9.90 10.07
N ALA A 261 -9.39 -10.38 9.87
CA ALA A 261 -8.19 -9.57 10.04
C ALA A 261 -8.15 -8.39 9.05
N TYR A 262 -8.53 -8.63 7.79
CA TYR A 262 -8.65 -7.58 6.77
C TYR A 262 -9.72 -6.53 7.16
N THR A 263 -10.87 -6.98 7.66
CA THR A 263 -11.95 -6.08 8.13
C THR A 263 -11.48 -5.19 9.28
N ILE A 264 -10.74 -5.73 10.25
CA ILE A 264 -10.20 -4.94 11.36
C ILE A 264 -9.13 -3.97 10.86
N SER A 265 -8.26 -4.37 9.93
CA SER A 265 -7.30 -3.48 9.29
C SER A 265 -7.96 -2.28 8.60
N ALA A 266 -9.14 -2.44 8.02
CA ALA A 266 -9.88 -1.36 7.38
C ALA A 266 -10.36 -0.26 8.34
N LEU A 267 -10.46 -0.54 9.65
CA LEU A 267 -10.79 0.48 10.67
C LEU A 267 -9.71 1.58 10.80
N SER A 268 -8.53 1.35 10.24
CA SER A 268 -7.42 2.32 10.20
C SER A 268 -7.45 3.28 9.02
N SER A 269 -8.38 3.09 8.06
CA SER A 269 -8.52 3.97 6.88
C SER A 269 -8.87 5.40 7.28
N TYR A 270 -8.37 6.38 6.52
CA TYR A 270 -8.78 7.78 6.65
C TYR A 270 -10.19 8.02 6.11
N CYS A 271 -10.66 7.21 5.17
CA CYS A 271 -11.99 7.31 4.61
C CYS A 271 -13.08 6.83 5.59
N ILE A 272 -14.01 7.72 5.92
CA ILE A 272 -15.16 7.46 6.80
C ILE A 272 -16.05 6.32 6.27
N ARG A 273 -16.23 6.22 4.95
CA ARG A 273 -17.10 5.21 4.31
C ARG A 273 -16.50 3.80 4.40
N ILE A 274 -15.20 3.66 4.17
CA ILE A 274 -14.49 2.38 4.36
C ILE A 274 -14.63 1.89 5.80
N ARG A 275 -14.39 2.78 6.79
CA ARG A 275 -14.55 2.43 8.20
C ARG A 275 -16.00 2.04 8.53
N ASN A 276 -16.99 2.76 8.00
CA ASN A 276 -18.41 2.45 8.19
C ASN A 276 -18.76 1.03 7.71
N ILE A 277 -18.30 0.65 6.51
CA ILE A 277 -18.53 -0.70 5.97
C ILE A 277 -17.86 -1.74 6.88
N ALA A 278 -16.61 -1.51 7.28
CA ALA A 278 -15.89 -2.40 8.18
C ALA A 278 -16.61 -2.58 9.53
N TYR A 279 -17.10 -1.51 10.16
CA TYR A 279 -17.90 -1.59 11.39
C TYR A 279 -19.18 -2.40 11.20
N ARG A 280 -19.88 -2.21 10.07
CA ARG A 280 -21.09 -2.98 9.75
C ARG A 280 -20.80 -4.47 9.53
N ILE A 281 -19.66 -4.80 8.90
CA ILE A 281 -19.20 -6.19 8.75
C ILE A 281 -18.93 -6.80 10.13
N LEU A 282 -18.23 -6.10 11.01
CA LEU A 282 -17.96 -6.57 12.38
C LEU A 282 -19.24 -6.77 13.19
N ALA A 283 -20.22 -5.87 13.06
CA ALA A 283 -21.52 -6.01 13.71
C ALA A 283 -22.28 -7.26 13.22
N ARG A 284 -22.30 -7.50 11.90
CA ARG A 284 -22.89 -8.72 11.32
C ARG A 284 -22.15 -9.97 11.75
N PHE A 285 -20.82 -9.94 11.72
CA PHE A 285 -19.98 -11.04 12.17
C PHE A 285 -20.25 -11.39 13.64
N HIS A 286 -20.34 -10.38 14.50
CA HIS A 286 -20.71 -10.54 15.90
C HIS A 286 -22.10 -11.18 16.08
N HIS A 287 -23.09 -10.78 15.27
CA HIS A 287 -24.41 -11.42 15.28
C HIS A 287 -24.32 -12.91 14.88
N HIS A 288 -23.59 -13.24 13.80
CA HIS A 288 -23.36 -14.63 13.38
C HIS A 288 -22.67 -15.48 14.46
N LEU A 289 -21.70 -14.91 15.18
CA LEU A 289 -21.05 -15.59 16.32
C LEU A 289 -22.04 -15.91 17.45
N ASN A 290 -22.94 -14.98 17.78
CA ASN A 290 -23.95 -15.19 18.83
C ASN A 290 -24.98 -16.24 18.44
N CYS A 291 -25.34 -16.34 17.16
CA CYS A 291 -26.28 -17.32 16.63
C CYS A 291 -25.66 -18.71 16.39
N ALA A 292 -24.33 -18.86 16.48
CA ALA A 292 -23.65 -20.11 16.18
C ALA A 292 -23.89 -21.20 17.25
N LYS A 293 -24.24 -22.41 16.79
CA LYS A 293 -24.60 -23.56 17.66
C LYS A 293 -23.42 -24.20 18.42
N TYR A 294 -22.17 -24.05 17.92
CA TYR A 294 -20.99 -24.70 18.51
C TYR A 294 -20.17 -23.72 19.38
N PRO A 295 -19.97 -24.02 20.68
CA PRO A 295 -19.50 -23.02 21.65
C PRO A 295 -17.99 -22.96 21.90
N GLU A 296 -17.18 -23.95 21.49
CA GLU A 296 -15.85 -24.20 22.08
C GLU A 296 -14.90 -23.00 22.00
N ASP A 297 -14.85 -22.28 20.87
CA ASP A 297 -13.98 -21.10 20.69
C ASP A 297 -14.72 -19.79 20.43
N ARG A 298 -16.05 -19.80 20.31
CA ARG A 298 -16.82 -18.59 19.94
C ARG A 298 -16.64 -17.45 20.93
N GLN A 299 -16.50 -17.77 22.22
CA GLN A 299 -16.36 -16.77 23.29
C GLN A 299 -15.05 -15.99 23.18
N LEU A 300 -13.99 -16.61 22.63
CA LEU A 300 -12.73 -15.94 22.37
C LEU A 300 -12.89 -14.88 21.26
N TRP A 301 -13.61 -15.23 20.19
CA TRP A 301 -13.87 -14.31 19.07
C TRP A 301 -14.82 -13.19 19.47
N ILE A 302 -15.90 -13.49 20.20
CA ILE A 302 -16.79 -12.47 20.78
C ILE A 302 -15.97 -11.54 21.68
N GLY A 303 -15.13 -12.10 22.55
CA GLY A 303 -14.22 -11.35 23.40
C GLY A 303 -13.30 -10.41 22.65
N LEU A 304 -12.72 -10.85 21.54
CA LEU A 304 -11.89 -9.98 20.70
C LEU A 304 -12.70 -8.80 20.14
N ILE A 305 -13.92 -9.03 19.64
CA ILE A 305 -14.77 -7.96 19.08
C ILE A 305 -15.24 -6.99 20.18
N ASP A 306 -15.68 -7.50 21.31
CA ASP A 306 -16.10 -6.68 22.46
C ASP A 306 -14.93 -5.87 23.01
N PHE A 307 -13.74 -6.47 23.02
CA PHE A 307 -12.54 -5.80 23.45
C PHE A 307 -12.12 -4.67 22.48
N ILE A 308 -12.25 -4.87 21.16
CA ILE A 308 -12.10 -3.79 20.18
C ILE A 308 -13.13 -2.67 20.47
N ARG A 309 -14.38 -3.03 20.73
CA ARG A 309 -15.46 -2.09 21.06
C ARG A 309 -15.18 -1.29 22.34
N SER A 310 -14.55 -1.90 23.35
CA SER A 310 -14.29 -1.27 24.66
C SER A 310 -13.45 0.01 24.62
N GLY A 311 -12.64 0.20 23.57
CA GLY A 311 -11.85 1.42 23.39
C GLY A 311 -12.52 2.48 22.52
N MET A 312 -13.71 2.23 21.96
CA MET A 312 -14.39 3.20 21.11
C MET A 312 -15.15 4.20 21.96
N ILE A 313 -15.05 5.49 21.62
CA ILE A 313 -15.75 6.59 22.28
C ILE A 313 -16.80 7.17 21.33
N GLU A 314 -16.45 7.28 20.04
CA GLU A 314 -17.29 7.89 19.01
C GLU A 314 -17.73 6.84 17.98
N GLU A 315 -18.87 7.10 17.33
CA GLU A 315 -19.29 6.30 16.20
C GLU A 315 -18.30 6.44 15.03
N ASN A 316 -18.00 5.32 14.39
CA ASN A 316 -17.09 5.27 13.24
C ASN A 316 -15.68 5.85 13.52
N GLN A 317 -15.26 5.81 14.79
CA GLN A 317 -13.95 6.27 15.23
C GLN A 317 -12.85 5.54 14.46
N ARG A 318 -11.83 6.29 14.02
CA ARG A 318 -10.64 5.68 13.41
C ARG A 318 -9.80 5.01 14.49
N ILE A 319 -9.35 3.78 14.22
CA ILE A 319 -8.38 3.07 15.05
C ILE A 319 -6.98 3.28 14.45
N GLU A 320 -5.98 3.53 15.28
CA GLU A 320 -4.59 3.64 14.83
C GLU A 320 -4.11 2.33 14.18
N CYS A 321 -3.28 2.42 13.13
CA CYS A 321 -2.76 1.26 12.41
C CYS A 321 -2.09 0.27 13.36
N SER A 322 -1.48 0.79 14.43
CA SER A 322 -0.81 -0.03 15.43
C SER A 322 -1.71 -1.02 16.14
N HIS A 323 -2.92 -0.59 16.51
CA HIS A 323 -3.91 -1.46 17.14
C HIS A 323 -4.50 -2.42 16.11
N THR A 324 -4.79 -1.97 14.89
CA THR A 324 -5.35 -2.87 13.87
C THR A 324 -4.39 -3.98 13.47
N VAL A 325 -3.09 -3.67 13.31
CA VAL A 325 -2.04 -4.66 13.03
C VAL A 325 -1.89 -5.63 14.21
N MET A 326 -1.99 -5.14 15.46
CA MET A 326 -1.98 -6.01 16.64
C MET A 326 -3.12 -7.02 16.60
N PHE A 327 -4.34 -6.56 16.34
CA PHE A 327 -5.51 -7.45 16.28
C PHE A 327 -5.38 -8.48 15.16
N ALA A 328 -4.86 -8.09 14.01
CA ALA A 328 -4.56 -9.04 12.92
C ALA A 328 -3.56 -10.13 13.37
N ARG A 329 -2.50 -9.77 14.10
CA ARG A 329 -1.54 -10.73 14.66
C ARG A 329 -2.14 -11.60 15.76
N ILE A 330 -3.00 -11.03 16.60
CA ILE A 330 -3.75 -11.79 17.61
C ILE A 330 -4.62 -12.86 16.93
N ILE A 331 -5.33 -12.49 15.85
CA ILE A 331 -6.13 -13.45 15.07
C ILE A 331 -5.25 -14.58 14.51
N GLU A 332 -4.10 -14.24 13.93
CA GLU A 332 -3.12 -15.22 13.41
C GLU A 332 -2.66 -16.20 14.50
N ILE A 333 -2.36 -15.69 15.70
CA ILE A 333 -1.98 -16.53 16.85
C ILE A 333 -3.14 -17.42 17.30
N LEU A 334 -4.35 -16.86 17.43
CA LEU A 334 -5.54 -17.60 17.88
C LEU A 334 -5.95 -18.70 16.89
N LEU A 335 -5.67 -18.54 15.60
CA LEU A 335 -5.87 -19.58 14.60
C LEU A 335 -4.85 -20.73 14.71
N ASN A 336 -3.70 -20.51 15.36
CA ASN A 336 -2.65 -21.51 15.52
C ASN A 336 -2.44 -21.89 17.00
N PRO A 337 -3.12 -22.95 17.49
CA PRO A 337 -3.01 -23.39 18.88
C PRO A 337 -1.62 -23.95 19.23
N THR A 338 -0.78 -24.29 18.23
CA THR A 338 0.61 -24.74 18.47
C THR A 338 1.58 -23.59 18.73
N CYS A 339 1.14 -22.35 18.51
CA CYS A 339 1.97 -21.17 18.76
C CYS A 339 2.26 -21.02 20.26
N LEU A 340 3.53 -20.81 20.62
CA LEU A 340 3.95 -20.60 22.01
C LEU A 340 3.31 -19.36 22.65
N LEU A 341 2.90 -18.37 21.85
CA LEU A 341 2.20 -17.17 22.29
C LEU A 341 0.69 -17.39 22.53
N PHE A 342 0.12 -18.50 22.06
CA PHE A 342 -1.32 -18.76 22.12
C PHE A 342 -1.87 -18.72 23.57
N PRO A 343 -1.27 -19.40 24.57
CA PRO A 343 -1.77 -19.36 25.94
C PRO A 343 -1.75 -17.95 26.53
N THR A 344 -0.69 -17.19 26.26
CA THR A 344 -0.53 -15.80 26.73
C THR A 344 -1.63 -14.90 26.20
N ILE A 345 -1.88 -14.95 24.88
CA ILE A 345 -2.89 -14.13 24.21
C ILE A 345 -4.32 -14.57 24.59
N ARG A 346 -4.57 -15.88 24.65
CA ARG A 346 -5.86 -16.43 25.08
C ARG A 346 -6.21 -15.97 26.50
N ASN A 347 -5.26 -16.12 27.43
CA ASN A 347 -5.47 -15.70 28.82
C ASN A 347 -5.66 -14.18 28.87
N PHE A 348 -4.86 -13.39 28.14
CA PHE A 348 -5.03 -11.94 28.07
C PHE A 348 -6.46 -11.54 27.65
N LEU A 349 -7.03 -12.17 26.60
CA LEU A 349 -8.39 -11.88 26.14
C LEU A 349 -9.47 -12.29 27.14
N ILE A 350 -9.29 -13.41 27.85
CA ILE A 350 -10.21 -13.82 28.92
C ILE A 350 -10.16 -12.82 30.08
N HIS A 351 -8.97 -12.37 30.47
CA HIS A 351 -8.81 -11.38 31.54
C HIS A 351 -9.39 -10.02 31.14
N SER A 352 -9.26 -9.61 29.88
CA SER A 352 -9.80 -8.34 29.39
C SER A 352 -11.33 -8.30 29.38
N GLN A 353 -12.01 -9.46 29.33
CA GLN A 353 -13.46 -9.55 29.53
C GLN A 353 -13.88 -9.36 30.99
N SER A 354 -13.01 -9.72 31.94
CA SER A 354 -13.30 -9.67 33.38
C SER A 354 -13.02 -8.31 34.05
N LYS A 355 -12.15 -7.48 33.45
CA LYS A 355 -11.75 -6.17 33.96
C LYS A 355 -12.06 -5.08 32.94
N PRO A 356 -12.37 -3.84 33.35
CA PRO A 356 -12.57 -2.72 32.43
C PRO A 356 -11.23 -2.28 31.83
N MET A 357 -10.72 -3.04 30.86
CA MET A 357 -9.54 -2.73 30.08
C MET A 357 -9.97 -2.30 28.68
N ASN A 358 -9.26 -1.34 28.11
CA ASN A 358 -9.46 -0.93 26.72
C ASN A 358 -8.24 -1.28 25.86
N TYR A 359 -8.43 -1.33 24.55
CA TYR A 359 -7.33 -1.69 23.65
C TYR A 359 -6.16 -0.69 23.65
N ARG A 360 -6.41 0.57 24.05
CA ARG A 360 -5.37 1.62 24.10
C ARG A 360 -4.31 1.37 25.18
N SER A 361 -4.58 0.49 26.16
CA SER A 361 -3.58 0.08 27.15
C SER A 361 -2.69 -1.09 26.71
N ILE A 362 -3.04 -1.80 25.62
CA ILE A 362 -2.33 -3.04 25.25
C ILE A 362 -0.90 -2.82 24.79
N PRO A 363 -0.59 -1.88 23.87
CA PRO A 363 0.77 -1.68 23.40
C PRO A 363 1.76 -1.61 24.56
N PHE A 364 1.34 -1.00 25.67
CA PHE A 364 2.11 -0.95 26.90
C PHE A 364 2.07 -2.23 27.72
N SER A 365 0.89 -2.77 28.04
CA SER A 365 0.83 -3.94 28.94
C SER A 365 1.52 -5.17 28.35
N LEU A 366 1.41 -5.38 27.03
CA LEU A 366 2.16 -6.43 26.33
C LEU A 366 3.65 -6.10 26.27
N TYR A 367 4.01 -4.85 25.99
CA TYR A 367 5.41 -4.42 26.00
C TYR A 367 6.07 -4.63 27.38
N THR A 368 5.44 -4.13 28.45
CA THR A 368 5.88 -4.32 29.82
C THR A 368 5.95 -5.79 30.15
N ALA A 369 4.90 -6.59 29.90
CA ALA A 369 4.94 -8.03 30.18
C ALA A 369 6.07 -8.75 29.43
N CYS A 370 6.36 -8.38 28.19
CA CYS A 370 7.44 -9.00 27.41
C CYS A 370 8.84 -8.57 27.85
N ILE A 371 8.99 -7.45 28.55
CA ILE A 371 10.27 -6.98 29.11
C ILE A 371 10.44 -7.39 30.58
N SER A 372 9.35 -7.40 31.35
CA SER A 372 9.32 -7.64 32.78
C SER A 372 9.19 -9.11 33.15
N ASN A 373 8.70 -9.98 32.26
CA ASN A 373 8.61 -11.43 32.51
C ASN A 373 9.98 -12.11 32.41
N MET A 374 10.88 -11.70 33.29
CA MET A 374 12.15 -12.36 33.62
C MET A 374 11.96 -13.61 34.50
N ASP A 375 10.71 -13.90 34.90
CA ASP A 375 10.39 -15.03 35.78
C ASP A 375 10.38 -16.36 35.01
N GLY A 376 11.58 -16.82 34.62
CA GLY A 376 12.00 -18.23 34.58
C GLY A 376 11.31 -19.24 33.66
N THR A 377 10.13 -18.97 33.09
CA THR A 377 9.41 -19.95 32.28
C THR A 377 9.91 -19.93 30.83
N ASN A 378 10.99 -20.68 30.60
CA ASN A 378 11.62 -20.99 29.30
C ASN A 378 12.25 -19.78 28.56
N PRO A 379 13.60 -19.66 28.51
CA PRO A 379 14.29 -18.57 27.83
C PRO A 379 13.96 -18.46 26.33
N ILE A 380 13.57 -19.56 25.68
CA ILE A 380 13.14 -19.58 24.27
C ILE A 380 11.81 -18.82 24.11
N SER A 381 10.88 -18.99 25.06
CA SER A 381 9.59 -18.29 25.06
C SER A 381 9.78 -16.78 25.16
N TYR A 382 10.67 -16.35 26.05
CA TYR A 382 11.01 -14.95 26.25
C TYR A 382 11.59 -14.30 24.99
N MET A 383 12.57 -14.94 24.33
CA MET A 383 13.14 -14.43 23.08
C MET A 383 12.09 -14.29 21.97
N LEU A 384 11.17 -15.26 21.87
CA LEU A 384 10.08 -15.22 20.91
C LEU A 384 9.09 -14.09 21.21
N HIS A 385 8.77 -13.86 22.48
CA HIS A 385 7.90 -12.76 22.90
C HIS A 385 8.51 -11.40 22.56
N GLN A 386 9.79 -11.18 22.86
CA GLN A 386 10.49 -9.95 22.51
C GLN A 386 10.52 -9.71 21.00
N LYS A 387 10.90 -10.74 20.23
CA LYS A 387 10.92 -10.68 18.77
C LYS A 387 9.54 -10.38 18.20
N PHE A 388 8.49 -10.95 18.78
CA PHE A 388 7.11 -10.68 18.39
C PHE A 388 6.73 -9.21 18.59
N ILE A 389 7.01 -8.63 19.77
CA ILE A 389 6.69 -7.22 20.06
C ILE A 389 7.50 -6.26 19.17
N ILE A 390 8.79 -6.50 18.98
CA ILE A 390 9.61 -5.62 18.13
C ILE A 390 9.10 -5.66 16.68
N ASN A 391 8.77 -6.84 16.15
CA ASN A 391 8.18 -6.96 14.81
C ASN A 391 6.81 -6.29 14.74
N TRP A 392 5.97 -6.43 15.78
CA TRP A 392 4.71 -5.72 15.85
C TRP A 392 4.93 -4.20 15.79
N MET A 393 5.85 -3.65 16.58
CA MET A 393 6.20 -2.23 16.52
C MET A 393 6.63 -1.81 15.12
N ILE A 394 7.53 -2.56 14.47
CA ILE A 394 7.99 -2.28 13.10
C ILE A 394 6.81 -2.25 12.11
N HIS A 395 5.93 -3.23 12.15
CA HIS A 395 4.80 -3.33 11.23
C HIS A 395 3.66 -2.35 11.55
N SER A 396 3.57 -1.89 12.79
CA SER A 396 2.54 -0.98 13.29
C SER A 396 2.73 0.49 12.86
N LEU A 397 3.99 0.90 12.67
CA LEU A 397 4.37 2.28 12.44
C LEU A 397 4.11 2.70 10.99
N ARG A 398 2.88 3.15 10.71
CA ARG A 398 2.49 3.64 9.37
C ARG A 398 2.23 5.14 9.33
N THR A 399 1.84 5.74 10.45
CA THR A 399 1.44 7.16 10.52
C THR A 399 2.10 7.86 11.72
N ASP A 400 2.15 9.18 11.69
CA ASP A 400 2.67 9.98 12.81
C ASP A 400 1.85 9.79 14.10
N CYS A 401 0.57 9.42 14.00
CA CYS A 401 -0.23 9.04 15.17
C CYS A 401 0.28 7.76 15.84
N ASP A 402 0.75 6.78 15.04
CA ASP A 402 1.31 5.53 15.55
C ASP A 402 2.61 5.79 16.32
N VAL A 403 3.48 6.67 15.81
CA VAL A 403 4.71 7.09 16.51
C VAL A 403 4.37 7.72 17.86
N ARG A 404 3.44 8.68 17.89
CA ARG A 404 3.04 9.35 19.13
C ARG A 404 2.46 8.38 20.15
N MET A 405 1.72 7.37 19.69
CA MET A 405 1.18 6.33 20.56
C MET A 405 2.28 5.57 21.30
N TRP A 406 3.30 5.10 20.56
CA TRP A 406 4.44 4.40 21.15
C TRP A 406 5.34 5.32 21.99
N HIS A 407 5.45 6.59 21.60
CA HIS A 407 6.27 7.56 22.31
C HIS A 407 5.68 7.99 23.67
N LYS A 408 4.36 8.18 23.77
CA LYS A 408 3.65 8.60 25.00
C LYS A 408 3.94 7.74 26.23
N ARG A 409 4.58 6.58 26.05
CA ARG A 409 4.88 5.60 27.08
C ARG A 409 6.36 5.23 27.16
N GLN A 410 7.25 6.10 26.66
CA GLN A 410 8.72 5.96 26.68
C GLN A 410 9.29 4.72 25.96
N THR A 411 8.46 3.97 25.24
CA THR A 411 8.86 2.72 24.58
C THR A 411 10.01 2.90 23.57
N ILE A 412 10.09 4.05 22.90
CA ILE A 412 11.17 4.33 21.94
C ILE A 412 12.51 4.50 22.67
N THR A 413 12.52 5.27 23.78
CA THR A 413 13.69 5.45 24.64
C THR A 413 14.12 4.13 25.26
N ASP A 414 13.16 3.35 25.75
CA ASP A 414 13.40 2.03 26.33
C ASP A 414 13.98 1.04 25.31
N MET A 415 13.63 1.13 24.03
CA MET A 415 14.25 0.31 22.97
C MET A 415 15.70 0.70 22.70
N LEU A 416 16.05 1.98 22.79
CA LEU A 416 17.43 2.46 22.65
C LEU A 416 18.31 2.02 23.82
N THR A 417 17.76 2.04 25.04
CA THR A 417 18.47 1.52 26.22
C THR A 417 18.57 0.00 26.19
N TYR A 418 17.49 -0.69 25.81
CA TYR A 418 17.47 -2.14 25.63
C TYR A 418 18.49 -2.61 24.60
N TYR A 419 18.68 -1.89 23.49
CA TYR A 419 19.73 -2.21 22.50
C TYR A 419 21.13 -2.32 23.11
N ASN A 420 21.46 -1.43 24.06
CA ASN A 420 22.75 -1.40 24.75
C ASN A 420 22.83 -2.38 25.92
N SER A 421 21.69 -2.94 26.35
CA SER A 421 21.65 -3.86 27.47
C SER A 421 22.30 -5.21 27.12
N PRO A 422 23.05 -5.82 28.05
CA PRO A 422 23.53 -7.20 27.88
C PRO A 422 22.37 -8.21 27.81
N LEU A 423 21.16 -7.81 28.23
CA LEU A 423 19.94 -8.61 28.19
C LEU A 423 19.29 -8.65 26.80
N CYS A 424 19.81 -7.89 25.83
CA CYS A 424 19.31 -7.89 24.46
C CYS A 424 20.07 -8.94 23.63
N PRO A 425 19.37 -10.00 23.15
CA PRO A 425 19.97 -10.98 22.24
C PRO A 425 20.50 -10.31 20.98
N ILE A 426 21.59 -10.85 20.44
CA ILE A 426 22.22 -10.34 19.20
C ILE A 426 21.20 -10.32 18.04
N ASP A 427 20.28 -11.29 17.99
CA ASP A 427 19.23 -11.38 16.98
C ASP A 427 18.16 -10.27 17.05
N ASN A 428 17.98 -9.64 18.21
CA ASN A 428 17.00 -8.55 18.39
C ASN A 428 17.58 -7.19 17.97
N ARG A 429 18.89 -7.00 18.04
CA ARG A 429 19.58 -5.76 17.63
C ARG A 429 19.26 -5.32 16.19
N PRO A 430 19.31 -6.17 15.15
CA PRO A 430 18.94 -5.75 13.79
C PRO A 430 17.45 -5.38 13.67
N LEU A 431 16.57 -5.99 14.48
CA LEU A 431 15.15 -5.64 14.51
C LEU A 431 14.93 -4.26 15.13
N ILE A 432 15.61 -3.96 16.25
CA ILE A 432 15.56 -2.61 16.85
C ILE A 432 16.12 -1.56 15.87
N MET A 433 17.20 -1.89 15.16
CA MET A 433 17.73 -0.99 14.13
C MET A 433 16.73 -0.75 12.99
N ARG A 434 16.04 -1.79 12.53
CA ARG A 434 14.95 -1.67 11.56
C ARG A 434 13.79 -0.85 12.12
N LEU A 435 13.45 -0.99 13.40
CA LEU A 435 12.45 -0.18 14.09
C LEU A 435 12.81 1.31 14.03
N LEU A 436 14.04 1.67 14.41
CA LEU A 436 14.52 3.06 14.36
C LEU A 436 14.49 3.60 12.92
N GLN A 437 14.89 2.79 11.94
CA GLN A 437 14.82 3.17 10.52
C GLN A 437 13.38 3.39 10.05
N THR A 438 12.40 2.61 10.54
CA THR A 438 10.98 2.81 10.24
C THR A 438 10.45 4.08 10.89
N ILE A 439 10.81 4.35 12.15
CA ILE A 439 10.44 5.60 12.85
C ILE A 439 11.01 6.81 12.09
N ALA A 440 12.26 6.74 11.62
CA ALA A 440 12.92 7.81 10.88
C ALA A 440 12.28 8.13 9.51
N LYS A 441 11.42 7.26 8.97
CA LYS A 441 10.65 7.53 7.75
C LYS A 441 9.42 8.42 7.99
N LEU A 442 9.05 8.64 9.25
CA LEU A 442 7.88 9.40 9.67
C LEU A 442 8.32 10.76 10.24
N VAL A 443 7.54 11.82 9.96
CA VAL A 443 7.90 13.20 10.30
C VAL A 443 7.89 13.41 11.80
N GLU A 444 6.92 12.84 12.50
CA GLU A 444 6.88 12.91 13.95
C GLU A 444 7.93 12.01 14.59
N GLY A 445 8.30 10.92 13.90
CA GLY A 445 9.37 10.02 14.31
C GLY A 445 10.73 10.70 14.38
N ILE A 446 11.11 11.47 13.35
CA ILE A 446 12.38 12.22 13.39
C ILE A 446 12.38 13.29 14.48
N LYS A 447 11.25 13.96 14.74
CA LYS A 447 11.16 14.96 15.82
C LYS A 447 11.45 14.33 17.18
N ILE A 448 10.75 13.25 17.50
CA ILE A 448 10.93 12.51 18.75
C ILE A 448 12.35 11.96 18.87
N LEU A 449 12.88 11.31 17.82
CA LEU A 449 14.23 10.74 17.85
C LEU A 449 15.31 11.80 18.09
N CYS A 450 15.22 12.95 17.41
CA CYS A 450 16.23 14.00 17.49
C CYS A 450 16.08 14.89 18.74
N GLN A 451 14.86 15.24 19.14
CA GLN A 451 14.60 16.18 20.24
C GLN A 451 14.53 15.50 21.60
N GLU A 452 13.92 14.31 21.68
CA GLU A 452 13.58 13.68 22.97
C GLU A 452 14.47 12.45 23.26
N CYS A 453 14.79 11.64 22.24
CA CYS A 453 15.57 10.41 22.43
C CYS A 453 17.10 10.58 22.25
N ALA A 454 17.59 11.78 21.97
CA ALA A 454 19.02 12.09 21.77
C ALA A 454 19.73 11.12 20.79
N ILE A 455 19.08 10.79 19.67
CA ILE A 455 19.55 9.75 18.74
C ILE A 455 20.99 9.97 18.24
N PHE A 456 21.42 11.22 18.01
CA PHE A 456 22.78 11.50 17.55
C PHE A 456 23.85 11.18 18.59
N ALA A 457 23.56 11.41 19.88
CA ALA A 457 24.45 11.01 20.96
C ALA A 457 24.53 9.49 21.06
N TRP A 458 23.39 8.80 20.92
CA TRP A 458 23.33 7.34 20.89
C TRP A 458 24.10 6.74 19.71
N ILE A 459 23.95 7.28 18.50
CA ILE A 459 24.72 6.86 17.30
C ILE A 459 26.22 7.06 17.55
N ASN A 460 26.62 8.22 18.09
CA ASN A 460 28.03 8.48 18.39
C ASN A 460 28.59 7.47 19.39
N HIS A 461 27.82 7.08 20.42
CA HIS A 461 28.20 6.02 21.35
C HIS A 461 28.40 4.67 20.64
N GLN A 462 27.48 4.28 19.74
CA GLN A 462 27.62 3.05 18.95
C GLN A 462 28.86 3.05 18.04
N LEU A 463 29.27 4.22 17.53
CA LEU A 463 30.47 4.36 16.69
C LEU A 463 31.78 4.31 17.46
N ILE A 464 31.73 4.56 18.78
CA ILE A 464 32.87 4.53 19.70
C ILE A 464 33.06 3.14 20.30
N ILE A 465 31.98 2.43 20.62
CA ILE A 465 32.06 1.06 21.13
C ILE A 465 32.60 0.14 20.02
N GLU A 466 33.87 -0.22 20.10
CA GLU A 466 34.44 -1.27 19.26
C GLU A 466 33.84 -2.63 19.65
N PRO A 467 33.56 -3.54 18.69
CA PRO A 467 33.07 -4.86 19.01
C PRO A 467 34.12 -5.62 19.82
N HIS A 468 33.71 -6.28 20.90
CA HIS A 468 34.54 -7.28 21.57
C HIS A 468 35.13 -8.25 20.54
N TYR A 469 36.45 -8.45 20.62
CA TYR A 469 37.25 -9.29 19.74
C TYR A 469 36.52 -10.58 19.32
N GLY A 470 36.25 -10.74 18.01
CA GLY A 470 35.79 -12.02 17.45
C GLY A 470 34.79 -11.98 16.29
N SER A 471 34.20 -10.84 15.90
CA SER A 471 33.24 -10.80 14.78
C SER A 471 33.50 -9.64 13.80
N SER A 472 34.40 -9.86 12.85
CA SER A 472 34.76 -8.90 11.82
C SER A 472 33.59 -8.58 10.85
N SER A 473 32.67 -9.50 10.63
CA SER A 473 31.51 -9.35 9.72
C SER A 473 30.33 -8.57 10.29
N THR A 474 30.10 -8.56 11.62
CA THR A 474 28.98 -7.83 12.26
C THR A 474 29.25 -6.33 12.38
N SER A 475 30.52 -5.95 12.41
CA SER A 475 30.97 -4.56 12.57
C SER A 475 30.67 -3.67 11.35
N SER A 476 30.71 -4.22 10.14
CA SER A 476 30.37 -3.52 8.89
C SER A 476 28.86 -3.40 8.71
N LEU A 477 28.09 -4.45 9.03
CA LEU A 477 26.63 -4.43 8.98
C LEU A 477 26.01 -3.38 9.91
N ASN A 478 26.59 -3.17 11.10
CA ASN A 478 26.09 -2.17 12.03
C ASN A 478 26.32 -0.73 11.50
N LYS A 479 27.49 -0.47 10.90
CA LYS A 479 27.79 0.85 10.28
C LYS A 479 26.87 1.15 9.09
N ASP A 480 26.60 0.15 8.25
CA ASP A 480 25.71 0.28 7.12
C ASP A 480 24.27 0.57 7.54
N ALA A 481 23.79 -0.09 8.61
CA ALA A 481 22.48 0.17 9.16
C ALA A 481 22.36 1.55 9.83
N LEU A 482 23.42 2.01 10.50
CA LEU A 482 23.49 3.38 11.05
C LEU A 482 23.50 4.44 9.93
N TYR A 483 24.22 4.18 8.83
CA TYR A 483 24.22 5.05 7.65
C TYR A 483 22.81 5.16 7.04
N ARG A 484 22.11 4.04 6.86
CA ARG A 484 20.71 4.04 6.40
C ARG A 484 19.77 4.81 7.33
N LEU A 485 19.98 4.71 8.65
CA LEU A 485 19.20 5.48 9.62
C LEU A 485 19.41 6.99 9.42
N LEU A 486 20.66 7.45 9.30
CA LEU A 486 20.96 8.87 9.06
C LEU A 486 20.39 9.37 7.71
N ILE A 487 20.48 8.56 6.66
CA ILE A 487 19.87 8.87 5.36
C ILE A 487 18.35 9.04 5.49
N ASN A 488 17.66 8.13 6.18
CA ASN A 488 16.20 8.23 6.36
C ASN A 488 15.84 9.49 7.14
N ILE A 489 16.57 9.82 8.21
CA ILE A 489 16.37 11.06 8.97
C ILE A 489 16.52 12.28 8.05
N TRP A 490 17.57 12.32 7.23
CA TRP A 490 17.79 13.43 6.31
C TRP A 490 16.70 13.54 5.25
N HIS A 491 16.33 12.44 4.58
CA HIS A 491 15.30 12.44 3.55
C HIS A 491 13.96 12.91 4.10
N THR A 492 13.52 12.37 5.24
CA THR A 492 12.24 12.77 5.85
C THR A 492 12.28 14.24 6.29
N ALA A 493 13.38 14.70 6.90
CA ALA A 493 13.54 16.11 7.29
C ALA A 493 13.54 17.06 6.08
N TYR A 494 14.24 16.68 5.00
CA TYR A 494 14.33 17.47 3.77
C TYR A 494 12.99 17.51 3.01
N MET A 495 12.26 16.39 2.95
CA MET A 495 10.95 16.34 2.30
C MET A 495 9.92 17.16 3.06
N GLU A 496 9.92 17.12 4.39
CA GLU A 496 9.05 17.96 5.21
C GLU A 496 9.36 19.45 5.02
N TYR A 497 10.64 19.82 5.00
CA TYR A 497 11.06 21.20 4.69
C TYR A 497 10.55 21.65 3.32
N ARG A 498 10.69 20.82 2.29
CA ARG A 498 10.20 21.12 0.94
C ARG A 498 8.67 21.27 0.91
N ARG A 499 7.94 20.44 1.65
CA ARG A 499 6.48 20.48 1.76
C ARG A 499 6.02 21.78 2.42
N GLN A 500 6.65 22.18 3.52
CA GLN A 500 6.36 23.43 4.22
C GLN A 500 6.66 24.66 3.36
N ASN A 501 7.76 24.67 2.60
CA ASN A 501 8.07 25.76 1.67
C ASN A 501 7.03 25.94 0.57
N LYS A 502 6.54 24.84 -0.01
CA LYS A 502 5.46 24.90 -1.01
C LYS A 502 4.17 25.48 -0.41
N GLN A 503 3.81 25.04 0.79
CA GLN A 503 2.62 25.54 1.49
C GLN A 503 2.71 27.02 1.87
N GLN A 504 3.91 27.51 2.25
CA GLN A 504 4.16 28.93 2.52
C GLN A 504 4.09 29.80 1.25
N GLN A 505 4.49 29.27 0.09
CA GLN A 505 4.35 29.97 -1.21
C GLN A 505 2.89 30.09 -1.64
N GLU A 506 2.04 29.12 -1.31
CA GLU A 506 0.61 29.11 -1.64
C GLU A 506 -0.24 29.94 -0.67
N LYS A 507 0.17 30.05 0.61
CA LYS A 507 -0.56 30.81 1.66
C LYS A 507 0.40 31.56 2.62
N PRO A 508 0.84 32.78 2.26
CA PRO A 508 1.84 33.53 3.05
C PRO A 508 1.34 34.00 4.43
N ASP A 509 0.04 34.21 4.61
CA ASP A 509 -0.51 34.89 5.80
C ASP A 509 -0.81 33.97 7.01
N GLN A 510 -0.69 32.64 6.87
CA GLN A 510 -1.07 31.68 7.93
C GLN A 510 0.09 30.96 8.63
N TYR A 511 1.33 31.01 8.12
CA TYR A 511 2.42 30.18 8.61
C TYR A 511 3.71 30.96 8.85
N HIS A 512 3.90 31.47 10.08
CA HIS A 512 5.18 32.03 10.57
C HIS A 512 6.02 31.02 11.40
N HIS A 513 5.81 29.72 11.22
CA HIS A 513 6.66 28.73 11.88
C HIS A 513 8.00 28.62 11.14
N HIS A 514 9.07 29.10 11.79
CA HIS A 514 10.45 28.96 11.33
C HIS A 514 10.80 27.50 11.01
N HIS A 515 11.68 27.30 10.02
CA HIS A 515 12.25 26.02 9.58
C HIS A 515 13.22 25.38 10.61
N ILE A 516 12.89 25.47 11.91
CA ILE A 516 13.78 25.20 13.04
C ILE A 516 14.29 23.76 13.02
N PHE A 517 13.45 22.79 12.65
CA PHE A 517 13.82 21.38 12.76
C PHE A 517 14.95 21.00 11.78
N TYR A 518 14.82 21.34 10.50
CA TYR A 518 15.87 21.07 9.50
C TYR A 518 17.15 21.82 9.85
N GLU A 519 17.05 23.10 10.19
CA GLU A 519 18.21 23.94 10.48
C GLU A 519 18.98 23.51 11.74
N SER A 520 18.28 23.05 12.79
CA SER A 520 18.91 22.70 14.06
C SER A 520 19.73 21.40 13.99
N PHE A 521 19.26 20.42 13.21
CA PHE A 521 19.83 19.07 13.23
C PHE A 521 20.65 18.71 11.99
N CYS A 522 20.60 19.50 10.91
CA CYS A 522 21.41 19.27 9.71
C CYS A 522 22.91 19.19 10.01
N PHE A 523 23.40 20.03 10.93
CA PHE A 523 24.81 20.03 11.30
C PHE A 523 25.23 18.73 11.99
N GLU A 524 24.47 18.31 13.00
CA GLU A 524 24.74 17.07 13.75
C GLU A 524 24.67 15.85 12.84
N LEU A 525 23.71 15.84 11.91
CA LEU A 525 23.57 14.78 10.92
C LEU A 525 24.79 14.71 9.98
N ILE A 526 25.26 15.84 9.45
CA ILE A 526 26.45 15.87 8.57
C ILE A 526 27.70 15.43 9.33
N MET A 527 27.88 15.87 10.58
CA MET A 527 28.99 15.41 11.41
C MET A 527 28.97 13.90 11.67
N MET A 528 27.79 13.31 11.87
CA MET A 528 27.69 11.86 12.11
C MET A 528 27.91 11.06 10.82
N MET A 529 27.33 11.50 9.70
CA MET A 529 27.57 10.83 8.41
C MET A 529 29.05 10.86 8.03
N SER A 530 29.75 11.97 8.27
CA SER A 530 31.16 12.09 7.91
C SER A 530 32.05 11.15 8.72
N LYS A 531 31.75 10.93 10.01
CA LYS A 531 32.44 9.94 10.86
C LYS A 531 32.24 8.49 10.36
N ILE A 532 31.08 8.19 9.77
CA ILE A 532 30.78 6.86 9.22
C ILE A 532 31.50 6.66 7.88
N ILE A 533 31.45 7.67 6.99
CA ILE A 533 32.03 7.60 5.65
C ILE A 533 33.57 7.59 5.69
N TYR A 534 34.19 8.33 6.62
CA TYR A 534 35.65 8.27 6.83
C TYR A 534 36.14 6.84 7.11
N LYS A 535 35.28 5.96 7.65
CA LYS A 535 35.60 4.57 7.94
C LYS A 535 35.14 3.57 6.84
N VAL A 536 34.36 4.01 5.86
CA VAL A 536 33.74 3.16 4.82
C VAL A 536 33.97 3.83 3.45
N ASN A 537 35.07 3.44 2.79
CA ASN A 537 35.57 4.06 1.56
C ASN A 537 34.74 3.63 0.32
N ASP A 538 33.44 3.95 0.31
CA ASP A 538 32.46 3.55 -0.72
C ASP A 538 32.06 4.76 -1.60
N PRO A 539 32.30 4.73 -2.93
CA PRO A 539 32.11 5.87 -3.82
C PRO A 539 30.64 6.34 -3.91
N GLU A 540 29.66 5.44 -3.87
CA GLU A 540 28.23 5.83 -3.96
C GLU A 540 27.76 6.58 -2.71
N ARG A 541 28.28 6.18 -1.54
CA ARG A 541 27.99 6.85 -0.27
C ARG A 541 28.62 8.23 -0.22
N ILE A 542 29.82 8.37 -0.79
CA ILE A 542 30.50 9.67 -0.90
C ILE A 542 29.69 10.61 -1.80
N ASP A 543 29.21 10.16 -2.96
CA ASP A 543 28.37 10.99 -3.83
C ASP A 543 27.06 11.40 -3.16
N THR A 544 26.38 10.45 -2.51
CA THR A 544 25.16 10.73 -1.72
C THR A 544 25.43 11.77 -0.63
N PHE A 545 26.53 11.65 0.10
CA PHE A 545 26.94 12.59 1.15
C PHE A 545 27.26 13.99 0.61
N VAL A 546 27.99 14.07 -0.51
CA VAL A 546 28.29 15.35 -1.19
C VAL A 546 26.99 16.01 -1.65
N ASN A 547 26.06 15.25 -2.23
CA ASN A 547 24.74 15.73 -2.63
C ASN A 547 23.93 16.26 -1.43
N ILE A 548 23.97 15.57 -0.29
CA ILE A 548 23.33 16.00 0.96
C ILE A 548 23.97 17.31 1.47
N CYS A 549 25.29 17.39 1.51
CA CYS A 549 26.01 18.58 1.93
C CYS A 549 25.69 19.78 1.02
N HIS A 550 25.68 19.58 -0.30
CA HIS A 550 25.35 20.62 -1.26
C HIS A 550 23.91 21.12 -1.10
N LYS A 551 22.93 20.22 -1.01
CA LYS A 551 21.52 20.59 -0.77
C LYS A 551 21.36 21.32 0.55
N SER A 552 21.99 20.84 1.61
CA SER A 552 21.93 21.49 2.93
C SER A 552 22.55 22.91 2.89
N LEU A 553 23.70 23.07 2.26
CA LEU A 553 24.39 24.37 2.13
C LEU A 553 23.64 25.38 1.25
N LYS A 554 22.99 24.92 0.16
CA LYS A 554 22.22 25.78 -0.75
C LYS A 554 20.98 26.38 -0.08
N HIS A 555 20.42 25.68 0.90
CA HIS A 555 19.15 26.04 1.52
C HIS A 555 19.28 26.66 2.92
N LEU A 556 20.50 26.85 3.43
CA LEU A 556 20.75 27.66 4.63
C LEU A 556 20.58 29.15 4.27
N PRO A 557 19.66 29.90 4.91
CA PRO A 557 19.42 31.30 4.59
C PRO A 557 20.68 32.15 4.81
N SER A 558 20.97 33.06 3.86
CA SER A 558 22.06 34.04 3.94
C SER A 558 21.87 35.04 5.08
N ASN A 559 20.64 35.20 5.55
CA ASN A 559 20.21 36.23 6.50
C ASN A 559 19.62 35.58 7.76
N CYS A 560 20.44 35.14 8.72
CA CYS A 560 20.05 35.09 10.14
C CYS A 560 21.26 34.90 11.07
N LYS A 561 21.25 35.66 12.17
CA LYS A 561 22.02 35.63 13.46
C LYS A 561 23.42 34.96 13.49
N ARG A 562 24.40 35.63 14.13
CA ARG A 562 25.80 35.20 14.36
C ARG A 562 26.03 33.69 14.66
N GLN A 563 25.11 33.01 15.34
CA GLN A 563 25.18 31.56 15.60
C GLN A 563 25.10 30.70 14.34
N GLN A 564 24.24 31.03 13.37
CA GLN A 564 24.10 30.27 12.11
C GLN A 564 25.30 30.48 11.19
N GLN A 565 25.90 31.68 11.20
CA GLN A 565 27.13 31.97 10.47
C GLN A 565 28.33 31.20 11.05
N GLN A 566 28.42 31.07 12.39
CA GLN A 566 29.40 30.20 13.06
C GLN A 566 29.16 28.71 12.76
N GLN A 567 27.90 28.26 12.70
CA GLN A 567 27.55 26.88 12.30
C GLN A 567 27.93 26.60 10.84
N ARG A 568 27.71 27.55 9.92
CA ARG A 568 28.14 27.46 8.52
C ARG A 568 29.65 27.38 8.37
N GLN A 569 30.40 28.21 9.11
CA GLN A 569 31.87 28.14 9.14
C GLN A 569 32.38 26.84 9.78
N LYS A 570 31.74 26.34 10.84
CA LYS A 570 32.03 25.02 11.41
C LYS A 570 31.72 23.89 10.45
N LEU A 571 30.60 23.95 9.71
CA LEU A 571 30.21 22.95 8.73
C LEU A 571 31.21 22.87 7.58
N ILE A 572 31.62 24.02 7.04
CA ILE A 572 32.68 24.10 6.02
C ILE A 572 33.99 23.53 6.59
N LYS A 573 34.38 23.90 7.82
CA LYS A 573 35.54 23.31 8.49
C LYS A 573 35.41 21.80 8.68
N THR A 574 34.24 21.28 9.06
CA THR A 574 34.02 19.84 9.23
C THR A 574 34.10 19.11 7.89
N ILE A 575 33.48 19.64 6.83
CA ILE A 575 33.58 19.09 5.46
C ILE A 575 35.05 19.03 5.01
N VAL A 576 35.82 20.09 5.29
CA VAL A 576 37.26 20.17 5.01
C VAL A 576 38.07 19.19 5.88
N CYS A 577 37.75 19.06 7.17
CA CYS A 577 38.44 18.16 8.09
C CYS A 577 38.13 16.66 7.87
N CYS A 578 37.06 16.31 7.15
CA CYS A 578 36.67 14.92 6.94
C CYS A 578 37.49 14.19 5.86
N ASN A 579 38.54 14.81 5.28
CA ASN A 579 39.47 14.18 4.34
C ASN A 579 38.77 13.36 3.23
N LEU A 580 37.62 13.84 2.75
CA LEU A 580 36.97 13.26 1.57
C LEU A 580 37.86 13.59 0.36
N PRO A 581 38.13 12.62 -0.53
CA PRO A 581 39.22 12.72 -1.49
C PRO A 581 39.00 13.89 -2.43
N ILE A 582 39.85 14.93 -2.33
CA ILE A 582 40.37 15.93 -3.30
C ILE A 582 39.38 16.59 -4.30
N ASN A 583 38.13 16.14 -4.39
CA ASN A 583 37.20 16.44 -5.46
C ASN A 583 35.99 17.27 -5.00
N LEU A 584 35.97 17.72 -3.74
CA LEU A 584 34.91 18.59 -3.24
C LEU A 584 35.02 20.00 -3.85
N GLU A 585 36.24 20.48 -4.12
CA GLU A 585 36.46 21.75 -4.83
C GLU A 585 36.13 21.65 -6.32
N THR A 586 36.45 20.55 -6.99
CA THR A 586 36.12 20.35 -8.42
C THR A 586 34.62 20.12 -8.65
N LEU A 587 33.91 19.43 -7.75
CA LEU A 587 32.45 19.27 -7.81
C LEU A 587 31.67 20.55 -7.47
N LEU A 588 32.17 21.40 -6.56
CA LEU A 588 31.56 22.70 -6.26
C LEU A 588 31.81 23.74 -7.37
N ALA A 589 32.91 23.60 -8.13
CA ALA A 589 33.20 24.46 -9.28
C ALA A 589 32.39 24.10 -10.54
N ALA A 590 31.98 22.83 -10.71
CA ALA A 590 31.37 22.32 -11.94
C ALA A 590 29.89 22.71 -12.20
N LYS A 591 29.30 23.63 -11.42
CA LYS A 591 27.90 24.09 -11.62
C LYS A 591 27.75 25.60 -11.90
N LYS A 592 28.81 26.22 -12.42
CA LYS A 592 28.78 27.60 -12.96
C LYS A 592 28.72 27.65 -14.50
N GLN A 593 28.26 26.58 -15.15
CA GLN A 593 27.87 26.60 -16.56
C GLN A 593 26.42 26.16 -16.70
#